data_AF-A0A6L6EQL2-F1
#
_entry.id   AF-A0A6L6EQL2-F1
#
_cell.length_a   1.000
_cell.length_b   1.000
_cell.length_c   1.000
_cell.angle_alpha   90.00
_cell.angle_beta   90.00
_cell.angle_gamma   90.00
#
_symmetry.space_group_name_H-M   'P 1'
#
loop_
_entity.id
_entity.type
_entity.pdbx_description
1 polymer ?
#
loop_
_entity_poly.entity_id
_entity_poly.type
_entity_poly.pdbx_seq_one_letter_code
_entity_poly.pdbx_strand_id
1 'polypeptide(L)'
;MIELDVARAFVLGRCLPAEPVIVPIDEALDRVIAESIRSTEVVPPFANTAMDGFAVRAADTVGASESSVELRLVGTVRAGMSGLDSPVGAGEAARIMTGAPLPPGADAVVMVERTEAGASGSTVVVHAEVPVGNHVRPPGDDIEPGDLLLEAGTALTAAHLGVLATIGVREVAVVPRPKVGVISTGDELIDDGSPLAPGQIRDSNRLTLRS
;
A
#
# COMPACT_ATOMS: atom_id res chain seq x y z
N MET A 1 13.35 -17.05 -45.99
CA MET A 1 13.19 -15.96 -45.00
C MET A 1 11.77 -16.05 -44.48
N ILE A 2 11.55 -16.07 -43.16
CA ILE A 2 10.21 -16.10 -42.57
C ILE A 2 9.90 -14.72 -41.98
N GLU A 3 8.63 -14.33 -41.97
CA GLU A 3 8.19 -13.09 -41.33
C GLU A 3 8.44 -13.13 -39.81
N LEU A 4 8.80 -11.98 -39.24
CA LEU A 4 9.16 -11.86 -37.83
C LEU A 4 8.06 -12.37 -36.90
N ASP A 5 6.80 -11.99 -37.17
CA ASP A 5 5.67 -12.38 -36.34
C ASP A 5 5.41 -13.90 -36.38
N VAL A 6 5.65 -14.53 -37.52
CA VAL A 6 5.56 -15.99 -37.68
C VAL A 6 6.65 -16.67 -36.85
N ALA A 7 7.89 -16.18 -36.92
CA ALA A 7 9.00 -16.69 -36.13
C ALA A 7 8.74 -16.53 -34.61
N ARG A 8 8.28 -15.35 -34.19
CA ARG A 8 7.98 -15.04 -32.80
C ARG A 8 6.87 -15.91 -32.24
N ALA A 9 5.77 -16.06 -32.96
CA ALA A 9 4.66 -16.94 -32.55
C ALA A 9 5.10 -18.40 -32.43
N PHE A 10 5.94 -18.87 -33.37
CA PHE A 10 6.48 -20.23 -33.34
C PHE A 10 7.33 -20.51 -32.09
N VAL A 11 8.18 -19.56 -31.69
CA VAL A 11 9.03 -19.67 -30.50
C VAL A 11 8.19 -19.56 -29.23
N LEU A 12 7.39 -18.50 -29.08
CA LEU A 12 6.60 -18.26 -27.87
C LEU A 12 5.59 -19.39 -27.59
N GLY A 13 4.98 -19.97 -28.63
CA GLY A 13 4.07 -21.11 -28.48
C GLY A 13 4.74 -22.40 -27.96
N ARG A 14 6.07 -22.44 -27.85
CA ARG A 14 6.84 -23.57 -27.30
C ARG A 14 7.52 -23.24 -25.96
N CYS A 15 7.47 -21.98 -25.54
CA CYS A 15 7.95 -21.56 -24.23
C CYS A 15 6.82 -21.76 -23.22
N LEU A 16 6.77 -22.94 -22.61
CA LEU A 16 5.79 -23.23 -21.57
C LEU A 16 6.21 -22.57 -20.24
N PRO A 17 5.26 -22.02 -19.46
CA PRO A 17 5.54 -21.57 -18.10
C PRO A 17 6.10 -22.72 -17.27
N ALA A 18 7.16 -22.45 -16.53
CA ALA A 18 7.65 -23.39 -15.52
C ALA A 18 6.70 -23.42 -14.32
N GLU A 19 6.76 -24.50 -13.54
CA GLU A 19 6.00 -24.59 -12.29
C GLU A 19 6.34 -23.43 -11.36
N PRO A 20 5.33 -22.77 -10.75
CA PRO A 20 5.54 -21.70 -9.80
C PRO A 20 6.42 -22.12 -8.62
N VAL A 21 7.16 -21.16 -8.08
CA VAL A 21 7.94 -21.32 -6.85
C VAL A 21 7.43 -20.35 -5.80
N ILE A 22 7.36 -20.80 -4.54
CA ILE A 22 7.03 -19.93 -3.42
C ILE A 22 8.30 -19.23 -2.96
N VAL A 23 8.23 -17.91 -2.82
CA VAL A 23 9.32 -17.09 -2.30
C VAL A 23 8.81 -16.16 -1.21
N PRO A 24 9.66 -15.80 -0.22
CA PRO A 24 9.40 -14.70 0.69
C PRO A 24 9.10 -13.40 -0.07
N ILE A 25 8.20 -12.58 0.46
CA ILE A 25 7.77 -11.32 -0.17
C ILE A 25 8.93 -10.32 -0.36
N ASP A 26 9.92 -10.33 0.53
CA ASP A 26 11.12 -9.49 0.47
C ASP A 26 12.12 -9.96 -0.61
N GLU A 27 11.98 -11.19 -1.12
CA GLU A 27 12.72 -11.72 -2.28
C GLU A 27 11.93 -11.61 -3.60
N ALA A 28 10.69 -11.12 -3.55
CA ALA A 28 9.76 -11.14 -4.67
C ALA A 28 9.86 -9.92 -5.61
N LEU A 29 10.70 -8.92 -5.29
CA LEU A 29 10.91 -7.76 -6.17
C LEU A 29 11.39 -8.20 -7.57
N ASP A 30 10.81 -7.60 -8.61
CA ASP A 30 11.05 -7.91 -10.02
C ASP A 30 10.77 -9.38 -10.39
N ARG A 31 9.99 -10.11 -9.57
CA ARG A 31 9.40 -11.40 -9.96
C ARG A 31 8.03 -11.16 -10.60
N VAL A 32 7.54 -12.19 -11.28
CA VAL A 32 6.19 -12.19 -11.87
C VAL A 32 5.31 -13.08 -11.01
N ILE A 33 4.20 -12.56 -10.51
CA ILE A 33 3.26 -13.34 -9.70
C ILE A 33 2.65 -14.46 -10.55
N ALA A 34 2.61 -15.68 -10.01
CA ALA A 34 2.10 -16.84 -10.74
C ALA A 34 0.57 -16.95 -10.69
N GLU A 35 -0.04 -16.42 -9.62
CA GLU A 35 -1.45 -16.54 -9.33
C GLU A 35 -2.02 -15.17 -8.96
N SER A 36 -3.29 -14.93 -9.28
CA SER A 36 -3.96 -13.70 -8.87
C SER A 36 -4.15 -13.70 -7.36
N ILE A 37 -3.87 -12.56 -6.71
CA ILE A 37 -4.05 -12.40 -5.27
C ILE A 37 -5.31 -11.57 -5.02
N ARG A 38 -6.19 -12.12 -4.18
CA ARG A 38 -7.36 -11.41 -3.66
C ARG A 38 -7.19 -11.19 -2.16
N SER A 39 -7.70 -10.05 -1.67
CA SER A 39 -7.66 -9.76 -0.24
C SER A 39 -8.62 -10.68 0.52
N THR A 40 -8.21 -11.14 1.70
CA THR A 40 -9.09 -11.68 2.73
C THR A 40 -9.30 -10.69 3.89
N GLU A 41 -8.53 -9.60 3.88
CA GLU A 41 -8.49 -8.59 4.93
C GLU A 41 -9.41 -7.42 4.59
N VAL A 42 -9.84 -6.72 5.63
CA VAL A 42 -10.54 -5.44 5.53
C VAL A 42 -9.59 -4.34 5.99
N VAL A 43 -9.37 -3.33 5.16
CA VAL A 43 -8.39 -2.27 5.41
C VAL A 43 -9.06 -0.90 5.23
N PRO A 44 -9.04 -0.01 6.25
CA PRO A 44 -8.65 -0.30 7.63
C PRO A 44 -9.61 -1.31 8.31
N PRO A 45 -9.18 -2.00 9.38
CA PRO A 45 -10.01 -3.00 10.07
C PRO A 45 -11.11 -2.40 10.97
N PHE A 46 -11.06 -1.11 11.22
CA PHE A 46 -12.01 -0.36 12.05
C PHE A 46 -12.12 1.08 11.54
N ALA A 47 -13.18 1.77 11.93
CA ALA A 47 -13.33 3.18 11.61
C ALA A 47 -12.21 3.99 12.29
N ASN A 48 -11.46 4.76 11.52
CA ASN A 48 -10.34 5.56 12.05
C ASN A 48 -10.41 7.01 11.54
N THR A 49 -9.59 7.88 12.13
CA THR A 49 -9.50 9.27 11.68
C THR A 49 -8.43 9.47 10.61
N ALA A 50 -8.75 10.27 9.59
CA ALA A 50 -7.81 10.73 8.58
C ALA A 50 -6.95 11.92 9.03
N MET A 51 -7.34 12.59 10.14
CA MET A 51 -6.72 13.83 10.61
C MET A 51 -6.46 13.80 12.13
N ASP A 52 -5.53 14.64 12.59
CA ASP A 52 -5.41 14.99 14.00
C ASP A 52 -6.50 15.98 14.40
N GLY A 53 -7.11 15.78 15.56
CA GLY A 53 -8.20 16.66 16.00
C GLY A 53 -9.00 16.14 17.19
N PHE A 54 -10.32 16.31 17.09
CA PHE A 54 -11.27 15.98 18.14
C PHE A 54 -12.42 15.15 17.57
N ALA A 55 -12.57 13.93 18.08
CA ALA A 55 -13.71 13.07 17.82
C ALA A 55 -14.91 13.60 18.61
N VAL A 56 -15.99 13.87 17.90
CA VAL A 56 -17.19 14.55 18.40
C VAL A 56 -18.44 13.86 17.87
N ARG A 57 -19.58 14.26 18.42
CA ARG A 57 -20.87 14.07 17.77
C ARG A 57 -21.10 15.26 16.84
N ALA A 58 -21.36 15.02 15.56
CA ALA A 58 -21.62 16.06 14.57
C ALA A 58 -22.74 17.01 15.02
N ALA A 59 -23.78 16.47 15.66
CA ALA A 59 -24.89 17.22 16.23
C ALA A 59 -24.46 18.26 17.28
N ASP A 60 -23.36 18.03 18.00
CA ASP A 60 -22.83 18.95 19.00
C ASP A 60 -21.96 20.05 18.37
N THR A 61 -21.73 20.03 17.05
CA THR A 61 -21.01 21.09 16.31
C THR A 61 -21.93 22.07 15.59
N VAL A 62 -23.25 21.84 15.64
CA VAL A 62 -24.23 22.67 14.94
C VAL A 62 -24.14 24.12 15.41
N GLY A 63 -24.00 25.05 14.47
CA GLY A 63 -23.86 26.49 14.74
C GLY A 63 -22.44 26.94 15.09
N ALA A 64 -21.45 26.04 15.19
CA ALA A 64 -20.07 26.38 15.52
C ALA A 64 -19.40 27.34 14.52
N SER A 65 -19.91 27.40 13.28
CA SER A 65 -19.46 28.34 12.24
C SER A 65 -19.91 29.79 12.48
N GLU A 66 -20.98 30.00 13.25
CA GLU A 66 -21.54 31.33 13.59
C GLU A 66 -21.16 31.75 15.01
N SER A 67 -21.23 30.81 15.95
CA SER A 67 -20.83 30.99 17.34
C SER A 67 -20.12 29.71 17.78
N SER A 68 -18.85 29.83 18.13
CA SER A 68 -18.05 28.69 18.57
C SER A 68 -18.76 27.88 19.66
N VAL A 69 -18.65 26.56 19.59
CA VAL A 69 -19.21 25.64 20.59
C VAL A 69 -18.10 25.11 21.47
N GLU A 70 -18.33 25.03 22.78
CA GLU A 70 -17.39 24.45 23.74
C GLU A 70 -17.81 23.05 24.13
N LEU A 71 -16.90 22.08 23.99
CA LEU A 71 -17.12 20.66 24.31
C LEU A 71 -16.17 20.20 25.40
N ARG A 72 -16.65 19.35 26.32
CA ARG A 72 -15.82 18.79 27.40
C ARG A 72 -14.94 17.66 26.90
N LEU A 73 -13.66 17.71 27.23
CA LEU A 73 -12.71 16.65 26.90
C LEU A 73 -12.89 15.46 27.84
N VAL A 74 -13.15 14.27 27.27
CA VAL A 74 -13.30 13.01 28.02
C VAL A 74 -12.09 12.10 27.95
N GLY A 75 -11.13 12.40 27.07
CA GLY A 75 -9.93 11.59 26.94
C GLY A 75 -9.10 11.90 25.69
N THR A 76 -8.10 11.06 25.47
CA THR A 76 -7.26 11.09 24.27
C THR A 76 -7.12 9.69 23.71
N VAL A 77 -7.39 9.53 22.41
CA VAL A 77 -7.21 8.29 21.67
C VAL A 77 -6.04 8.44 20.70
N ARG A 78 -5.06 7.54 20.81
CA ARG A 78 -3.86 7.50 19.95
C ARG A 78 -3.87 6.24 19.10
N ALA A 79 -3.13 6.27 18.00
CA ALA A 79 -2.88 5.08 17.19
C ALA A 79 -2.28 3.97 18.08
N GLY A 80 -2.78 2.74 17.91
CA GLY A 80 -2.39 1.58 18.71
C GLY A 80 -3.16 1.38 20.02
N MET A 81 -4.02 2.33 20.42
CA MET A 81 -4.97 2.12 21.53
C MET A 81 -6.25 1.44 21.01
N SER A 82 -6.95 0.73 21.90
CA SER A 82 -8.26 0.12 21.58
C SER A 82 -9.43 1.12 21.56
N GLY A 83 -9.22 2.36 21.98
CA GLY A 83 -10.26 3.40 22.10
C GLY A 83 -10.31 4.01 23.50
N LEU A 84 -11.47 4.57 23.86
CA LEU A 84 -11.81 5.01 25.22
C LEU A 84 -12.66 3.95 25.93
N ASP A 85 -12.55 3.90 27.26
CA ASP A 85 -13.38 3.03 28.11
C ASP A 85 -14.85 3.48 28.18
N SER A 86 -15.13 4.75 27.83
CA SER A 86 -16.46 5.34 27.85
C SER A 86 -16.75 6.06 26.54
N PRO A 87 -18.02 6.04 26.07
CA PRO A 87 -18.39 6.70 24.82
C PRO A 87 -18.32 8.22 24.94
N VAL A 88 -18.12 8.89 23.81
CA VAL A 88 -18.29 10.35 23.69
C VAL A 88 -19.78 10.67 23.69
N GLY A 89 -20.25 11.34 24.74
CA GLY A 89 -21.63 11.76 24.96
C GLY A 89 -21.96 13.15 24.39
N ALA A 90 -23.14 13.66 24.75
CA ALA A 90 -23.59 15.00 24.34
C ALA A 90 -22.73 16.10 24.98
N GLY A 91 -22.28 17.05 24.17
CA GLY A 91 -21.42 18.15 24.61
C GLY A 91 -20.00 17.71 25.00
N GLU A 92 -19.59 16.52 24.56
CA GLU A 92 -18.28 15.94 24.85
C GLU A 92 -17.45 15.77 23.58
N ALA A 93 -16.13 15.71 23.75
CA ALA A 93 -15.17 15.47 22.70
C ALA A 93 -14.00 14.62 23.23
N ALA A 94 -13.38 13.84 22.36
CA ALA A 94 -12.14 13.14 22.65
C ALA A 94 -11.04 13.63 21.72
N ARG A 95 -9.87 13.98 22.26
CA ARG A 95 -8.71 14.27 21.39
C ARG A 95 -8.34 12.99 20.65
N ILE A 96 -8.12 13.06 19.35
CA ILE A 96 -7.83 11.91 18.51
C ILE A 96 -6.68 12.24 17.56
N MET A 97 -5.79 11.26 17.35
CA MET A 97 -4.65 11.37 16.41
C MET A 97 -4.91 10.54 15.17
N THR A 98 -4.30 10.92 14.04
CA THR A 98 -4.39 10.26 12.74
C THR A 98 -4.19 8.75 12.87
N GLY A 99 -5.10 7.97 12.26
CA GLY A 99 -5.12 6.51 12.29
C GLY A 99 -5.64 5.88 13.60
N ALA A 100 -5.96 6.67 14.63
CA ALA A 100 -6.57 6.14 15.85
C ALA A 100 -8.03 5.70 15.59
N PRO A 101 -8.50 4.65 16.28
CA PRO A 101 -9.88 4.21 16.17
C PRO A 101 -10.85 5.30 16.65
N LEU A 102 -11.96 5.46 15.94
CA LEU A 102 -13.01 6.38 16.34
C LEU A 102 -13.65 5.87 17.66
N PRO A 103 -13.67 6.67 18.74
CA PRO A 103 -14.25 6.23 19.99
C PRO A 103 -15.77 6.05 19.86
N PRO A 104 -16.37 5.10 20.58
CA PRO A 104 -17.82 4.92 20.59
C PRO A 104 -18.55 6.22 20.91
N GLY A 105 -19.70 6.46 20.27
CA GLY A 105 -20.50 7.68 20.46
C GLY A 105 -20.08 8.86 19.59
N ALA A 106 -18.81 8.94 19.14
CA ALA A 106 -18.41 9.91 18.13
C ALA A 106 -18.78 9.43 16.72
N ASP A 107 -19.13 10.36 15.84
CA ASP A 107 -19.51 10.11 14.45
C ASP A 107 -18.82 11.08 13.46
N ALA A 108 -18.00 12.01 13.95
CA ALA A 108 -17.23 12.95 13.15
C ALA A 108 -15.92 13.35 13.85
N VAL A 109 -14.97 13.88 13.08
CA VAL A 109 -13.74 14.47 13.59
C VAL A 109 -13.61 15.91 13.10
N VAL A 110 -13.38 16.83 14.03
CA VAL A 110 -13.01 18.22 13.75
C VAL A 110 -11.49 18.33 13.80
N MET A 111 -10.87 18.86 12.75
CA MET A 111 -9.42 19.03 12.69
C MET A 111 -8.92 19.99 13.78
N VAL A 112 -7.71 19.76 14.28
CA VAL A 112 -7.10 20.60 15.31
C VAL A 112 -7.03 22.08 14.91
N GLU A 113 -6.82 22.38 13.62
CA GLU A 113 -6.76 23.73 13.04
C GLU A 113 -8.10 24.48 13.10
N ARG A 114 -9.20 23.77 13.37
CA ARG A 114 -10.55 24.33 13.54
C ARG A 114 -10.99 24.38 15.00
N THR A 115 -10.03 24.25 15.91
CA THR A 115 -10.27 24.22 17.34
C THR A 115 -9.27 25.03 18.13
N GLU A 116 -9.68 25.46 19.32
CA GLU A 116 -8.83 26.11 20.31
C GLU A 116 -8.97 25.40 21.66
N ALA A 117 -7.90 25.42 22.45
CA ALA A 117 -7.98 24.89 23.82
C ALA A 117 -8.84 25.84 24.67
N GLY A 118 -9.82 25.30 25.39
CA GLY A 118 -10.60 26.09 26.34
C GLY A 118 -9.75 26.57 27.52
N ALA A 119 -10.20 27.64 28.19
CA ALA A 119 -9.43 28.33 29.23
C ALA A 119 -9.00 27.43 30.41
N SER A 120 -9.78 26.38 30.70
CA SER A 120 -9.51 25.42 31.78
C SER A 120 -8.60 24.25 31.36
N GLY A 121 -8.34 24.08 30.05
CA GLY A 121 -7.68 22.90 29.48
C GLY A 121 -8.51 21.61 29.52
N SER A 122 -9.71 21.63 30.12
CA SER A 122 -10.65 20.49 30.19
C SER A 122 -11.72 20.52 29.09
N THR A 123 -11.67 21.52 28.22
CA THR A 123 -12.62 21.76 27.14
C THR A 123 -11.88 22.10 25.85
N VAL A 124 -12.57 21.92 24.73
CA VAL A 124 -12.14 22.36 23.40
C VAL A 124 -13.21 23.28 22.82
N VAL A 125 -12.77 24.41 22.27
CA VAL A 125 -13.61 25.33 21.53
C VAL A 125 -13.56 24.94 20.05
N VAL A 126 -14.72 24.71 19.45
CA VAL A 126 -14.89 24.29 18.07
C VAL A 126 -15.40 25.47 17.25
N HIS A 127 -14.73 25.76 16.13
CA HIS A 127 -15.03 26.90 15.25
C HIS A 127 -15.62 26.48 13.89
N ALA A 128 -15.95 25.20 13.72
CA ALA A 128 -16.49 24.68 12.48
C ALA A 128 -17.56 23.63 12.77
N GLU A 129 -18.73 23.82 12.17
CA GLU A 129 -19.73 22.77 12.05
C GLU A 129 -19.24 21.69 11.08
N VAL A 130 -19.38 20.42 11.45
CA VAL A 130 -18.97 19.29 10.61
C VAL A 130 -20.10 18.28 10.45
N PRO A 131 -20.26 17.67 9.25
CA PRO A 131 -21.25 16.63 9.04
C PRO A 131 -20.84 15.29 9.68
N VAL A 132 -21.81 14.39 9.83
CA VAL A 132 -21.55 12.98 10.16
C VAL A 132 -20.57 12.39 9.14
N GLY A 133 -19.56 11.66 9.63
CA GLY A 133 -18.52 11.04 8.83
C GLY A 133 -17.33 11.96 8.49
N ASN A 134 -17.34 13.23 8.91
CA ASN A 134 -16.26 14.16 8.56
C ASN A 134 -14.90 13.65 9.06
N HIS A 135 -13.94 13.48 8.14
CA HIS A 135 -12.60 12.89 8.37
C HIS A 135 -12.60 11.51 9.03
N VAL A 136 -13.72 10.79 9.00
CA VAL A 136 -13.81 9.39 9.42
C VAL A 136 -13.64 8.51 8.19
N ARG A 137 -12.72 7.56 8.28
CA ARG A 137 -12.57 6.50 7.28
C ARG A 137 -13.28 5.26 7.80
N PRO A 138 -14.28 4.72 7.10
CA PRO A 138 -14.95 3.50 7.53
C PRO A 138 -14.01 2.29 7.46
N PRO A 139 -14.35 1.16 8.11
CA PRO A 139 -13.68 -0.09 7.83
C PRO A 139 -13.83 -0.45 6.35
N GLY A 140 -12.75 -0.93 5.72
CA GLY A 140 -12.77 -1.36 4.31
C GLY A 140 -12.66 -0.23 3.29
N ASP A 141 -12.42 1.00 3.73
CA ASP A 141 -12.26 2.19 2.86
C ASP A 141 -11.13 2.04 1.82
N ASP A 142 -10.08 1.24 2.11
CA ASP A 142 -9.00 0.93 1.17
C ASP A 142 -9.20 -0.41 0.45
N ILE A 143 -9.53 -1.46 1.21
CA ILE A 143 -9.58 -2.85 0.72
C ILE A 143 -10.70 -3.60 1.43
N GLU A 144 -11.50 -4.30 0.65
CA GLU A 144 -12.50 -5.25 1.13
C GLU A 144 -12.14 -6.71 0.81
N PRO A 145 -12.65 -7.68 1.60
CA PRO A 145 -12.51 -9.09 1.27
C PRO A 145 -13.06 -9.41 -0.12
N GLY A 146 -12.24 -10.05 -0.94
CA GLY A 146 -12.57 -10.41 -2.32
C GLY A 146 -11.98 -9.49 -3.37
N ASP A 147 -11.49 -8.30 -3.01
CA ASP A 147 -10.84 -7.37 -3.92
C ASP A 147 -9.64 -8.02 -4.61
N LEU A 148 -9.54 -7.82 -5.92
CA LEU A 148 -8.40 -8.28 -6.71
C LEU A 148 -7.25 -7.29 -6.54
N LEU A 149 -6.20 -7.71 -5.84
CA LEU A 149 -5.04 -6.86 -5.57
C LEU A 149 -4.00 -6.98 -6.69
N LEU A 150 -3.76 -8.19 -7.19
CA LEU A 150 -2.80 -8.47 -8.24
C LEU A 150 -3.34 -9.55 -9.19
N GLU A 151 -3.17 -9.36 -10.48
CA GLU A 151 -3.45 -10.37 -11.49
C GLU A 151 -2.24 -11.29 -11.71
N ALA A 152 -2.49 -12.58 -11.93
CA ALA A 152 -1.48 -13.52 -12.42
C ALA A 152 -0.72 -12.94 -13.63
N GLY A 153 0.61 -13.02 -13.63
CA GLY A 153 1.45 -12.42 -14.67
C GLY A 153 1.89 -10.98 -14.40
N THR A 154 1.45 -10.36 -13.31
CA THR A 154 1.92 -9.03 -12.90
C THR A 154 3.38 -9.07 -12.44
N ALA A 155 4.21 -8.18 -12.99
CA ALA A 155 5.55 -7.93 -12.49
C ALA A 155 5.50 -7.14 -11.17
N LEU A 156 6.09 -7.69 -10.13
CA LEU A 156 6.05 -7.14 -8.78
C LEU A 156 6.99 -5.94 -8.65
N THR A 157 6.43 -4.83 -8.17
CA THR A 157 7.13 -3.60 -7.85
C THR A 157 7.11 -3.40 -6.33
N ALA A 158 7.91 -2.46 -5.82
CA ALA A 158 7.90 -2.12 -4.39
C ALA A 158 6.49 -1.73 -3.87
N ALA A 159 5.67 -1.08 -4.71
CA ALA A 159 4.29 -0.74 -4.35
C ALA A 159 3.41 -1.99 -4.19
N HIS A 160 3.54 -2.96 -5.09
CA HIS A 160 2.83 -4.24 -4.98
C HIS A 160 3.22 -4.97 -3.68
N LEU A 161 4.51 -5.01 -3.35
CA LEU A 161 4.98 -5.64 -2.11
C LEU A 161 4.42 -4.92 -0.87
N GLY A 162 4.31 -3.58 -0.92
CA GLY A 162 3.69 -2.81 0.16
C GLY A 162 2.23 -3.17 0.38
N VAL A 163 1.42 -3.27 -0.69
CA VAL A 163 0.01 -3.66 -0.61
C VAL A 163 -0.14 -5.07 -0.02
N LEU A 164 0.65 -6.03 -0.50
CA LEU A 164 0.65 -7.40 0.01
C LEU A 164 1.07 -7.45 1.49
N ALA A 165 2.05 -6.64 1.90
CA ALA A 165 2.45 -6.56 3.31
C ALA A 165 1.34 -5.99 4.20
N THR A 166 0.56 -5.00 3.71
CA THR A 166 -0.59 -4.43 4.42
C THR A 166 -1.64 -5.49 4.78
N ILE A 167 -1.88 -6.45 3.88
CA ILE A 167 -2.81 -7.57 4.12
C ILE A 167 -2.12 -8.80 4.75
N GLY A 168 -0.90 -8.65 5.27
CA GLY A 168 -0.21 -9.71 6.01
C GLY A 168 0.40 -10.83 5.18
N VAL A 169 0.46 -10.71 3.85
CA VAL A 169 1.07 -11.72 2.96
C VAL A 169 2.58 -11.76 3.20
N ARG A 170 3.12 -12.96 3.45
CA ARG A 170 4.55 -13.18 3.75
C ARG A 170 5.29 -13.92 2.64
N GLU A 171 4.57 -14.73 1.88
CA GLU A 171 5.12 -15.51 0.79
C GLU A 171 4.18 -15.42 -0.40
N VAL A 172 4.74 -15.50 -1.60
CA VAL A 172 3.99 -15.44 -2.85
C VAL A 172 4.47 -16.50 -3.84
N ALA A 173 3.53 -17.08 -4.56
CA ALA A 173 3.85 -17.93 -5.71
C ALA A 173 4.27 -17.04 -6.89
N VAL A 174 5.48 -17.24 -7.40
CA VAL A 174 6.03 -16.50 -8.54
C VAL A 174 6.48 -17.43 -9.65
N VAL A 175 6.47 -16.91 -10.87
CA VAL A 175 7.12 -17.56 -12.01
C VAL A 175 8.63 -17.60 -11.74
N PRO A 176 9.27 -18.78 -11.79
CA PRO A 176 10.70 -18.88 -11.55
C PRO A 176 11.48 -18.14 -12.64
N ARG A 177 12.60 -17.51 -12.25
CA ARG A 177 13.48 -16.85 -13.22
C ARG A 177 14.05 -17.88 -14.20
N PRO A 178 13.92 -17.68 -15.52
CA PRO A 178 14.50 -18.58 -16.50
C PRO A 178 16.02 -18.59 -16.37
N LYS A 179 16.61 -19.79 -16.41
CA LYS A 179 18.07 -19.95 -16.47
C LYS A 179 18.50 -19.92 -17.93
N VAL A 180 19.16 -18.86 -18.35
CA VAL A 180 19.61 -18.67 -19.74
C VAL A 180 21.10 -18.93 -19.85
N GLY A 181 21.49 -19.90 -20.68
CA GLY A 181 22.88 -20.14 -21.04
C GLY A 181 23.30 -19.26 -22.21
N VAL A 182 24.44 -18.57 -22.09
CA VAL A 182 24.97 -17.67 -23.13
C VAL A 182 26.34 -18.18 -23.59
N ILE A 183 26.44 -18.48 -24.88
CA ILE A 183 27.65 -19.00 -25.55
C ILE A 183 27.91 -18.14 -26.78
N SER A 184 29.17 -17.73 -26.95
CA SER A 184 29.66 -17.13 -28.19
C SER A 184 30.43 -18.17 -28.99
N THR A 185 30.33 -18.07 -30.30
CA THR A 185 31.02 -18.96 -31.24
C THR A 185 31.67 -18.11 -32.32
N GLY A 186 32.96 -18.31 -32.55
CA GLY A 186 33.75 -17.58 -33.54
C GLY A 186 35.22 -17.60 -33.16
N ASP A 187 36.08 -18.02 -34.08
CA ASP A 187 37.53 -18.08 -33.87
C ASP A 187 38.14 -16.66 -33.77
N GLU A 188 37.41 -15.66 -34.23
CA GLU A 188 37.76 -14.24 -34.15
C GLU A 188 37.53 -13.61 -32.77
N LEU A 189 36.75 -14.25 -31.89
CA LEU A 189 36.26 -13.64 -30.65
C LEU A 189 37.25 -13.84 -29.49
N ILE A 190 37.62 -12.73 -28.84
CA ILE A 190 38.55 -12.70 -27.71
C ILE A 190 37.90 -12.01 -26.51
N ASP A 191 37.82 -12.70 -25.36
CA ASP A 191 37.23 -12.22 -24.10
C ASP A 191 38.18 -12.25 -22.88
N ASP A 192 39.43 -12.71 -23.06
CA ASP A 192 40.41 -12.90 -21.98
C ASP A 192 41.24 -11.65 -21.63
N GLY A 193 40.99 -10.53 -22.32
CA GLY A 193 41.71 -9.26 -22.13
C GLY A 193 43.08 -9.18 -22.83
N SER A 194 43.54 -10.21 -23.52
CA SER A 194 44.78 -10.19 -24.30
C SER A 194 44.74 -9.18 -25.46
N PRO A 195 45.87 -8.65 -25.95
CA PRO A 195 45.86 -7.78 -27.14
C PRO A 195 45.28 -8.48 -28.36
N LEU A 196 44.51 -7.76 -29.18
CA LEU A 196 43.92 -8.32 -30.40
C LEU A 196 44.98 -8.51 -31.48
N ALA A 197 45.03 -9.69 -32.09
CA ALA A 197 45.74 -9.95 -33.33
C ALA A 197 44.91 -9.47 -34.55
N PRO A 198 45.54 -9.28 -35.73
CA PRO A 198 44.80 -9.00 -36.96
C PRO A 198 43.71 -10.05 -37.24
N GLY A 199 42.48 -9.59 -37.45
CA GLY A 199 41.31 -10.44 -37.66
C GLY A 199 40.54 -10.85 -36.40
N GLN A 200 41.03 -10.49 -35.21
CA GLN A 200 40.32 -10.71 -33.94
C GLN A 200 39.52 -9.48 -33.51
N ILE A 201 38.43 -9.72 -32.78
CA ILE A 201 37.57 -8.70 -32.18
C ILE A 201 37.19 -9.08 -30.75
N ARG A 202 36.67 -8.12 -29.99
CA ARG A 202 36.18 -8.37 -28.63
C ARG A 202 34.80 -9.00 -28.67
N ASP A 203 34.58 -10.00 -27.82
CA ASP A 203 33.23 -10.50 -27.57
C ASP A 203 32.43 -9.52 -26.70
N SER A 204 31.74 -8.59 -27.34
CA SER A 204 30.83 -7.66 -26.66
C SER A 204 29.47 -8.29 -26.35
N ASN A 205 29.00 -9.21 -27.19
CA ASN A 205 27.63 -9.71 -27.14
C ASN A 205 27.40 -10.59 -25.91
N ARG A 206 28.36 -11.44 -25.56
CA ARG A 206 28.26 -12.28 -24.36
C ARG A 206 28.16 -11.46 -23.09
N LEU A 207 28.88 -10.33 -23.01
CA LEU A 207 28.80 -9.43 -21.88
C LEU A 207 27.41 -8.77 -21.82
N THR A 208 26.93 -8.22 -22.94
CA THR A 208 25.62 -7.57 -23.03
C THR A 208 24.45 -8.50 -22.71
N LEU A 209 24.53 -9.78 -23.08
CA LEU A 209 23.45 -10.75 -22.85
C LEU A 209 23.46 -11.39 -21.45
N ARG A 210 24.52 -11.20 -20.65
CA ARG A 210 24.64 -11.75 -19.28
C ARG A 210 24.36 -10.74 -18.17
N SER A 211 24.36 -9.44 -18.49
CA SER A 211 24.05 -8.34 -17.58
C SER A 211 22.55 -8.17 -17.39
#